data_AF-A0A1G1X993-F1
#
_entry.id   AF-A0A1G1X993-F1
#
_cell.length_a   1.000
_cell.length_b   1.000
_cell.length_c   1.000
_cell.angle_alpha   90.00
_cell.angle_beta   90.00
_cell.angle_gamma   90.00
#
_symmetry.space_group_name_H-M   'P 1'
#
loop_
_entity.id
_entity.type
_entity.pdbx_description
1 polymer ?
#
loop_
_entity_poly.entity_id
_entity_poly.type
_entity_poly.pdbx_seq_one_letter_code
_entity_poly.pdbx_strand_id
1 'polypeptide(L)'
;MIRLILNLPYSILGSLIALISIPKKISLHKNPGAVIVTVEKLWWRFGYLKNIRATAVGNLVILGPNIEHKDLEHELIHIEQYQRMPIIQPILYYIELLKNGYQNNKYEIEAYRKAGNAYKNNFNI
;
A
#
# COMPACT_ATOMS: atom_id res chain seq x y z
N MET A 1 4.46 16.96 -9.44
CA MET A 1 3.18 17.61 -9.07
C MET A 1 1.97 17.00 -9.76
N ILE A 2 1.88 16.97 -11.10
CA ILE A 2 0.67 16.47 -11.78
C ILE A 2 0.28 15.03 -11.39
N ARG A 3 1.28 14.14 -11.23
CA ARG A 3 1.06 12.74 -10.80
C ARG A 3 0.38 12.64 -9.42
N LEU A 4 0.72 13.53 -8.48
CA LEU A 4 0.10 13.56 -7.16
C LEU A 4 -1.39 13.94 -7.26
N ILE A 5 -1.70 14.93 -8.10
CA ILE A 5 -3.07 15.39 -8.35
C ILE A 5 -3.91 14.29 -9.01
N LEU A 6 -3.36 13.59 -9.99
CA LEU A 6 -4.06 12.50 -10.67
C LEU A 6 -4.35 11.30 -9.73
N ASN A 7 -3.56 11.14 -8.67
CA ASN A 7 -3.80 10.16 -7.61
C ASN A 7 -4.69 10.67 -6.46
N LEU A 8 -5.20 11.90 -6.54
CA LEU A 8 -6.00 12.51 -5.49
C LEU A 8 -7.30 11.73 -5.19
N PRO A 9 -8.05 11.17 -6.17
CA PRO A 9 -9.24 10.38 -5.87
C PRO A 9 -8.93 9.20 -4.94
N TYR A 10 -7.85 8.47 -5.21
CA TYR A 10 -7.40 7.38 -4.34
C TYR A 10 -6.84 7.89 -3.02
N SER A 11 -6.18 9.04 -3.01
CA SER A 11 -5.67 9.65 -1.78
C SER A 11 -6.81 10.07 -0.85
N ILE A 12 -7.94 10.56 -1.39
CA ILE A 12 -9.16 10.85 -0.62
C ILE A 12 -9.70 9.55 -0.02
N LEU A 13 -9.81 8.48 -0.80
CA LEU A 13 -10.24 7.17 -0.29
C LEU A 13 -9.31 6.65 0.81
N GLY A 14 -8.00 6.70 0.60
CA GLY A 14 -7.00 6.33 1.60
C GLY A 14 -7.11 7.16 2.87
N SER A 15 -7.40 8.46 2.74
CA SER A 15 -7.60 9.35 3.89
C SER A 15 -8.86 8.96 4.68
N LEU A 16 -9.97 8.65 3.99
CA LEU A 16 -11.18 8.17 4.65
C LEU A 16 -10.93 6.85 5.40
N ILE A 17 -10.24 5.90 4.77
CA ILE A 17 -9.85 4.62 5.40
C ILE A 17 -8.95 4.86 6.62
N ALA A 18 -7.98 5.77 6.52
CA ALA A 18 -7.09 6.09 7.63
C ALA A 18 -7.83 6.74 8.80
N LEU A 19 -8.77 7.66 8.53
CA LEU A 19 -9.59 8.33 9.54
C LEU A 19 -10.42 7.33 10.34
N ILE A 20 -11.13 6.43 9.66
CA ILE A 20 -11.94 5.37 10.32
C ILE A 20 -11.10 4.26 10.94
N SER A 21 -9.79 4.24 10.68
CA SER A 21 -8.82 3.32 11.31
C SER A 21 -8.17 3.89 12.58
N ILE A 22 -8.57 5.09 13.01
CA ILE A 22 -8.08 5.83 14.18
C ILE A 22 -6.60 6.23 14.00
N PRO A 23 -6.32 7.39 13.37
CA PRO A 23 -4.96 7.85 13.15
C PRO A 23 -4.25 8.20 14.47
N LYS A 24 -2.99 7.80 14.59
CA LYS A 24 -2.13 8.06 15.77
C LYS A 24 -0.97 8.99 15.43
N LYS A 25 -0.39 8.85 14.24
CA LYS A 25 0.75 9.66 13.80
C LYS A 25 0.65 9.92 12.30
N ILE A 26 0.97 11.14 11.90
CA ILE A 26 1.08 11.55 10.50
C ILE A 26 2.50 12.03 10.26
N SER A 27 3.10 11.61 9.15
CA SER A 27 4.41 12.08 8.71
C SER A 27 4.48 12.14 7.19
N LEU A 28 5.49 12.85 6.66
CA LEU A 28 5.69 13.01 5.23
C LEU A 28 6.97 12.31 4.80
N HIS A 29 6.92 11.59 3.68
CA HIS A 29 8.08 11.00 3.04
C HIS A 29 8.37 11.74 1.73
N LYS A 30 9.57 12.33 1.60
CA LYS A 30 9.87 13.26 0.50
C LYS A 30 10.03 12.61 -0.88
N ASN A 31 10.51 11.37 -0.93
CA ASN A 31 10.76 10.65 -2.19
C ASN A 31 10.25 9.21 -2.04
N PRO A 32 9.15 8.80 -2.69
CA PRO A 32 8.48 9.42 -3.85
C PRO A 32 7.55 10.60 -3.57
N GLY A 33 7.35 11.01 -2.32
CA GLY A 33 6.32 12.00 -1.97
C GLY A 33 5.05 11.26 -1.53
N ALA A 34 4.99 10.92 -0.24
CA ALA A 34 3.89 10.18 0.35
C ALA A 34 3.52 10.77 1.72
N VAL A 35 2.24 10.66 2.08
CA VAL A 35 1.76 10.91 3.44
C VAL A 35 1.67 9.56 4.15
N ILE A 36 2.40 9.41 5.24
CA ILE A 36 2.40 8.21 6.06
C ILE A 36 1.46 8.45 7.24
N VAL A 37 0.46 7.59 7.40
CA VAL A 37 -0.49 7.63 8.51
C VAL A 37 -0.39 6.32 9.29
N THR A 38 0.15 6.39 10.50
CA THR A 38 0.08 5.27 11.45
C THR A 38 -1.29 5.27 12.11
N VAL A 39 -1.97 4.13 12.08
CA VAL A 39 -3.32 3.94 12.62
C VAL A 39 -3.33 2.92 13.75
N GLU A 40 -4.34 2.99 14.62
CA GLU A 40 -4.46 2.06 15.75
C GLU A 40 -4.80 0.65 15.28
N LYS A 41 -5.71 0.52 14.31
CA LYS A 41 -6.29 -0.77 13.92
C LYS A 41 -6.59 -0.82 12.43
N LEU A 42 -6.21 -1.92 11.78
CA LEU A 42 -6.65 -2.26 10.43
C LEU A 42 -7.86 -3.20 10.51
N TRP A 43 -9.03 -2.66 10.87
CA TRP A 43 -10.25 -3.44 11.13
C TRP A 43 -10.83 -4.11 9.88
N TRP A 44 -10.49 -3.60 8.70
CA TRP A 44 -10.93 -4.08 7.39
C TRP A 44 -10.03 -5.19 6.81
N ARG A 45 -9.12 -5.77 7.60
CA ARG A 45 -8.30 -6.91 7.18
C ARG A 45 -9.11 -8.22 7.18
N PHE A 46 -9.64 -8.62 6.03
CA PHE A 46 -10.36 -9.88 5.87
C PHE A 46 -10.04 -10.53 4.52
N GLY A 47 -10.35 -11.82 4.36
CA GLY A 47 -10.07 -12.56 3.13
C GLY A 47 -8.58 -12.60 2.79
N TYR A 48 -8.21 -12.24 1.55
CA TYR A 48 -6.81 -12.16 1.12
C TYR A 48 -6.02 -11.06 1.84
N LEU A 49 -6.71 -10.08 2.43
CA LEU A 49 -6.11 -8.97 3.19
C LEU A 49 -5.92 -9.31 4.69
N LYS A 50 -6.26 -10.50 5.16
CA LYS A 50 -6.23 -10.85 6.60
C LYS A 50 -4.89 -10.57 7.30
N ASN A 51 -3.80 -10.66 6.55
CA ASN A 51 -2.44 -10.54 7.06
C ASN A 51 -1.77 -9.20 6.72
N ILE A 52 -2.50 -8.22 6.17
CA ILE A 52 -1.88 -6.92 5.87
C ILE A 52 -1.40 -6.23 7.15
N ARG A 53 -0.27 -5.54 7.02
CA ARG A 53 0.33 -4.74 8.09
C ARG A 53 0.47 -3.28 7.70
N ALA A 54 0.55 -3.02 6.39
CA ALA A 54 0.52 -1.71 5.80
C ALA A 54 -0.25 -1.78 4.46
N THR A 55 -0.59 -0.61 3.92
CA THR A 55 -1.12 -0.51 2.56
C THR A 55 -0.85 0.86 1.96
N ALA A 56 -0.60 0.93 0.66
CA ALA A 56 -0.55 2.15 -0.12
C ALA A 56 -1.87 2.38 -0.87
N VAL A 57 -2.41 3.60 -0.74
CA VAL A 57 -3.63 4.03 -1.45
C VAL A 57 -3.41 5.45 -1.99
N GLY A 58 -3.18 5.55 -3.30
CA GLY A 58 -2.88 6.83 -3.96
C GLY A 58 -1.51 7.38 -3.52
N ASN A 59 -1.52 8.52 -2.84
CA ASN A 59 -0.31 9.14 -2.26
C ASN A 59 -0.18 8.89 -0.75
N LEU A 60 -1.01 8.03 -0.18
CA LEU A 60 -0.99 7.70 1.25
C LEU A 60 -0.46 6.30 1.50
N VAL A 61 0.33 6.16 2.56
CA VAL A 61 0.68 4.89 3.16
C VAL A 61 0.00 4.81 4.52
N ILE A 62 -0.77 3.76 4.76
CA ILE A 62 -1.44 3.47 6.03
C ILE A 62 -0.65 2.37 6.72
N LEU A 63 -0.11 2.65 7.91
CA LEU A 63 0.68 1.70 8.69
C LEU A 63 -0.15 1.20 9.88
N GLY A 64 -0.32 -0.11 9.99
CA GLY A 64 -0.97 -0.75 11.13
C GLY A 64 -0.04 -0.90 12.35
N PRO A 65 -0.58 -1.42 13.47
CA PRO A 65 0.15 -1.52 14.74
C PRO A 65 1.27 -2.57 14.73
N ASN A 66 1.19 -3.57 13.85
CA ASN A 66 2.08 -4.73 13.83
C ASN A 66 3.09 -4.65 12.68
N ILE A 67 3.52 -3.45 12.30
CA ILE A 67 4.43 -3.27 11.16
C ILE A 67 5.79 -3.91 11.40
N GLU A 68 6.36 -4.55 10.36
CA GLU A 68 7.71 -5.12 10.42
C GLU A 68 8.72 -4.29 9.61
N HIS A 69 10.00 -4.62 9.80
CA HIS A 69 11.08 -4.06 9.00
C HIS A 69 10.80 -4.28 7.50
N LYS A 70 10.94 -3.21 6.70
CA LYS A 70 10.73 -3.16 5.25
C LYS A 70 9.29 -3.05 4.75
N ASP A 71 8.29 -3.04 5.63
CA ASP A 71 6.90 -2.84 5.21
C ASP A 71 6.67 -1.44 4.65
N LEU A 72 7.22 -0.40 5.29
CA LEU A 72 7.11 0.97 4.77
C LEU A 72 7.81 1.08 3.40
N GLU A 73 9.02 0.56 3.26
CA GLU A 73 9.78 0.56 2.02
C GLU A 73 9.01 -0.15 0.90
N HIS A 74 8.35 -1.28 1.22
CA HIS A 74 7.47 -2.00 0.30
C HIS A 74 6.30 -1.12 -0.16
N GLU A 75 5.56 -0.50 0.77
CA GLU A 75 4.44 0.39 0.42
C GLU A 75 4.87 1.63 -0.38
N LEU A 76 6.07 2.17 -0.12
CA LEU A 76 6.60 3.28 -0.90
C LEU A 76 6.82 2.89 -2.38
N ILE A 77 7.12 1.64 -2.70
CA ILE A 77 7.17 1.17 -4.09
C ILE A 77 5.78 1.17 -4.72
N HIS A 78 4.73 0.85 -3.98
CA HIS A 78 3.36 1.00 -4.47
C HIS A 78 3.01 2.48 -4.72
N ILE A 79 3.48 3.42 -3.89
CA ILE A 79 3.36 4.85 -4.21
C ILE A 79 4.09 5.19 -5.53
N GLU A 80 5.29 4.66 -5.76
CA GLU A 80 5.98 4.84 -7.06
C GLU A 80 5.16 4.25 -8.22
N GLN A 81 4.49 3.12 -8.03
CA GLN A 81 3.62 2.51 -9.05
C GLN A 81 2.42 3.41 -9.35
N TYR A 82 1.75 3.94 -8.32
CA TYR A 82 0.69 4.94 -8.45
C TYR A 82 1.19 6.18 -9.21
N GLN A 83 2.41 6.63 -8.95
CA GLN A 83 2.96 7.80 -9.65
C GLN A 83 3.40 7.50 -11.08
N ARG A 84 3.81 6.27 -11.40
CA ARG A 84 4.15 5.85 -12.77
C ARG A 84 2.91 5.74 -13.66
N MET A 85 1.80 5.25 -13.10
CA MET A 85 0.56 4.99 -13.81
C MET A 85 -0.64 5.54 -13.03
N PRO A 86 -0.72 6.87 -12.83
CA PRO A 86 -1.81 7.45 -12.04
C PRO A 86 -3.15 7.16 -12.69
N ILE A 87 -4.22 7.17 -11.90
CA ILE A 87 -5.59 6.77 -12.30
C ILE A 87 -5.73 5.27 -12.58
N ILE A 88 -4.85 4.67 -13.38
CA ILE A 88 -5.04 3.30 -13.87
C ILE A 88 -4.34 2.23 -13.03
N GLN A 89 -3.37 2.58 -12.17
CA GLN A 89 -2.60 1.59 -11.40
C GLN A 89 -3.50 0.61 -10.63
N PRO A 90 -4.55 1.03 -9.89
CA PRO A 90 -5.33 0.08 -9.10
C PRO A 90 -6.06 -0.94 -9.97
N ILE A 91 -6.52 -0.50 -11.14
CA ILE A 91 -7.19 -1.36 -12.12
C ILE A 91 -6.18 -2.37 -12.67
N LEU A 92 -5.00 -1.92 -13.07
CA LEU A 92 -3.96 -2.81 -13.59
C LEU A 92 -3.47 -3.80 -12.53
N TYR A 93 -3.33 -3.35 -11.28
CA TYR A 93 -2.98 -4.20 -10.15
C TYR A 93 -4.03 -5.29 -9.94
N TYR A 94 -5.31 -4.91 -9.95
CA TYR A 94 -6.41 -5.83 -9.73
C TYR A 94 -6.56 -6.84 -10.87
N ILE A 95 -6.40 -6.40 -12.13
CA ILE A 95 -6.37 -7.31 -13.28
C ILE A 95 -5.24 -8.35 -13.13
N GLU A 96 -4.06 -7.91 -12.71
CA GLU A 96 -2.92 -8.81 -12.48
C GLU A 96 -3.19 -9.78 -11.32
N LEU A 97 -3.78 -9.28 -10.22
CA LEU A 97 -4.18 -10.07 -9.05
C LEU A 97 -5.16 -11.19 -9.45
N LEU A 98 -6.15 -10.89 -10.28
CA LEU A 98 -7.12 -11.89 -10.76
C LEU A 98 -6.49 -12.94 -11.68
N LYS A 99 -5.54 -12.54 -12.52
CA LYS A 99 -4.90 -13.43 -13.50
C LYS A 99 -3.85 -14.35 -12.87
N ASN A 100 -3.03 -13.81 -11.98
CA ASN A 100 -1.81 -14.47 -11.50
C ASN A 100 -1.81 -14.75 -9.99
N GLY A 101 -2.81 -14.24 -9.25
CA GLY A 101 -2.82 -14.28 -7.80
C GLY A 101 -1.85 -13.29 -7.18
N TYR A 102 -1.91 -13.12 -5.85
CA TYR A 102 -1.10 -12.14 -5.12
C TYR A 102 0.40 -12.44 -5.20
N GLN A 103 0.80 -13.70 -5.00
CA GLN A 103 2.21 -14.12 -4.99
C GLN A 103 2.93 -13.91 -6.33
N ASN A 104 2.21 -14.06 -7.44
CA ASN A 104 2.78 -13.88 -8.79
C ASN A 104 2.39 -12.54 -9.41
N ASN A 105 1.79 -11.63 -8.64
CA ASN A 105 1.45 -10.31 -9.12
C ASN A 105 2.74 -9.52 -9.39
N LYS A 106 2.99 -9.12 -10.64
CA LYS A 106 4.21 -8.40 -11.01
C LYS A 106 4.47 -7.12 -10.21
N TYR A 107 3.43 -6.46 -9.70
CA TYR A 107 3.56 -5.27 -8.87
C TYR A 107 4.03 -5.60 -7.45
N GLU A 108 3.57 -6.71 -6.88
CA GLU A 108 4.04 -7.24 -5.61
C GLU A 108 5.49 -7.72 -5.73
N ILE A 109 5.80 -8.47 -6.78
CA ILE A 109 7.16 -8.95 -7.07
C ILE A 109 8.13 -7.75 -7.16
N GLU A 110 7.74 -6.68 -7.85
CA GLU A 110 8.55 -5.47 -7.91
C GLU A 110 8.75 -4.85 -6.52
N ALA A 111 7.68 -4.73 -5.72
CA ALA A 111 7.72 -4.13 -4.39
C ALA A 111 8.63 -4.93 -3.44
N TYR A 112 8.49 -6.26 -3.38
CA TYR A 112 9.38 -7.12 -2.60
C TYR A 112 10.84 -7.03 -3.06
N ARG A 113 11.08 -7.11 -4.37
CA ARG A 113 12.43 -7.05 -4.93
C ARG A 113 13.14 -5.73 -4.62
N LYS A 114 12.44 -4.59 -4.77
CA LYS A 114 13.01 -3.26 -4.51
C LYS A 114 13.15 -2.94 -3.02
N ALA A 115 12.20 -3.35 -2.19
CA ALA A 115 12.33 -3.23 -0.73
C ALA A 115 13.42 -4.14 -0.16
N GLY A 116 13.85 -5.15 -0.93
CA GLY A 116 14.78 -6.19 -0.48
C GLY A 116 14.17 -7.05 0.62
N ASN A 117 12.85 -7.23 0.61
CA ASN A 117 12.13 -8.06 1.56
C ASN A 117 11.78 -9.41 0.91
N ALA A 118 11.79 -10.48 1.69
CA ALA A 118 11.33 -11.78 1.21
C ALA A 118 9.85 -11.93 1.55
N TYR A 119 9.06 -12.44 0.61
CA TYR A 119 7.67 -12.79 0.84
C TYR A 119 7.59 -13.84 1.97
N LYS A 120 6.97 -13.52 3.11
CA LYS A 120 6.74 -14.49 4.20
C LYS A 120 5.30 -15.01 4.11
N ASN A 121 5.12 -16.23 3.62
CA ASN A 121 3.85 -16.94 3.73
C ASN A 121 3.60 -17.30 5.20
N ASN A 122 2.75 -16.55 5.90
CA ASN A 122 2.15 -17.01 7.16
C ASN A 122 0.83 -17.76 6.88
N PHE A 123 0.82 -18.61 5.86
CA PHE A 123 -0.25 -19.59 5.66
C PHE A 123 0.24 -20.92 6.22
N ASN A 124 0.07 -21.10 7.54
CA ASN A 124 -0.12 -22.44 8.05
C ASN A 124 -1.52 -22.85 7.60
N ILE A 125 -1.57 -23.78 6.64
CA ILE A 125 -2.74 -24.65 6.45
C ILE A 125 -2.74 -25.64 7.61
#